data_AF-A0A2H6G1R1-F1
#
_entry.id   AF-A0A2H6G1R1-F1
#
_cell.length_a   1.000
_cell.length_b   1.000
_cell.length_c   1.000
_cell.angle_alpha   90.00
_cell.angle_beta   90.00
_cell.angle_gamma   90.00
#
_symmetry.space_group_name_H-M   'P 1'
#
loop_
_entity.id
_entity.type
_entity.pdbx_description
1 polymer ?
#
loop_
_entity_poly.entity_id
_entity_poly.type
_entity_poly.pdbx_seq_one_letter_code
_entity_poly.pdbx_strand_id
1 'polypeptide(L)' 'MRQLRELLRLRLHAGLSMRQIKDSLRISLGAIQKVISKAQAEGLSWVAIEKLNDQQLARLFYPASDTRVLG' A
#
# COMPACT_ATOMS: atom_id res chain seq x y z
N MET A 1 0.98 7.51 5.53
CA MET A 1 -0.23 6.88 4.94
C MET A 1 -0.55 7.39 3.53
N ARG A 2 -0.44 8.70 3.23
CA ARG A 2 -0.72 9.26 1.89
C ARG A 2 0.01 8.57 0.73
N GLN A 3 1.32 8.30 0.86
CA GLN A 3 2.10 7.63 -0.19
C GLN A 3 1.68 6.17 -0.44
N LEU A 4 1.35 5.41 0.62
CA LEU A 4 0.89 4.03 0.51
C LEU A 4 -0.44 3.97 -0.24
N ARG A 5 -1.39 4.83 0.16
CA ARG A 5 -2.71 4.95 -0.49
C ARG A 5 -2.55 5.34 -1.97
N GLU A 6 -1.68 6.30 -2.25
CA GLU A 6 -1.42 6.75 -3.62
C GLU A 6 -0.77 5.65 -4.48
N LEU A 7 0.20 4.91 -3.94
CA LEU A 7 0.80 3.76 -4.63
C LEU A 7 -0.26 2.73 -5.01
N LEU A 8 -1.13 2.38 -4.06
CA LEU A 8 -2.23 1.46 -4.28
C LEU A 8 -3.23 2.00 -5.32
N ARG A 9 -3.53 3.31 -5.30
CA ARG A 9 -4.36 3.97 -6.31
C ARG A 9 -3.76 3.83 -7.70
N LEU A 10 -2.48 4.20 -7.84
CA LEU A 10 -1.78 4.16 -9.11
C LEU A 10 -1.72 2.73 -9.67
N ARG A 11 -1.56 1.71 -8.81
CA ARG A 11 -1.49 0.32 -9.25
C ARG A 11 -2.84 -0.32 -9.54
N LEU A 12 -3.80 -0.18 -8.63
CA LEU A 12 -5.06 -0.92 -8.62
C LEU A 12 -6.21 -0.18 -9.32
N HIS A 13 -6.14 1.14 -9.39
CA HIS A 13 -7.13 1.97 -10.06
C HIS A 13 -6.63 2.50 -11.40
N ALA A 14 -5.42 3.11 -11.43
CA ALA A 14 -4.88 3.68 -12.66
C ALA A 14 -4.12 2.67 -13.55
N GLY A 15 -3.88 1.45 -13.06
CA GLY A 15 -3.24 0.38 -13.85
C GLY A 15 -1.77 0.62 -14.20
N LEU A 16 -1.08 1.51 -13.50
CA LEU A 16 0.31 1.87 -13.80
C LEU A 16 1.28 0.73 -13.47
N SER A 17 2.34 0.65 -14.28
CA SER A 17 3.46 -0.27 -14.03
C SER A 17 4.30 0.18 -12.83
N MET A 18 5.05 -0.75 -12.24
CA MET A 18 5.91 -0.46 -11.09
C MET A 18 6.98 0.60 -11.40
N ARG A 19 7.47 0.65 -12.65
CA ARG A 19 8.42 1.66 -13.11
C ARG A 19 7.79 3.05 -13.13
N GLN A 20 6.59 3.17 -13.71
CA GLN A 20 5.84 4.44 -13.70
C GLN A 20 5.54 4.91 -12.28
N ILE A 21 5.11 3.99 -11.39
CA ILE A 21 4.85 4.29 -9.98
C ILE A 21 6.12 4.77 -9.28
N LYS A 22 7.26 4.11 -9.51
CA LYS A 22 8.56 4.54 -8.98
C LYS A 22 8.86 5.97 -9.41
N ASP A 23 8.67 6.30 -10.67
CA ASP A 23 9.03 7.62 -11.19
C ASP A 23 8.05 8.70 -10.70
N SER A 24 6.76 8.36 -10.51
CA SER A 24 5.75 9.24 -9.92
C SER A 24 5.93 9.50 -8.42
N LEU A 25 6.21 8.46 -7.63
CA LEU A 25 6.27 8.55 -6.16
C LEU A 25 7.69 8.67 -5.60
N ARG A 26 8.72 8.49 -6.44
CA ARG A 26 10.14 8.46 -6.06
C ARG A 26 10.45 7.42 -4.98
N ILE A 27 9.79 6.27 -5.05
CA ILE A 27 9.96 5.12 -4.13
C ILE A 27 10.74 4.00 -4.83
N SER A 28 11.52 3.23 -4.09
CA SER A 28 12.25 2.08 -4.63
C SER A 28 11.32 0.97 -5.16
N LEU A 29 11.73 0.26 -6.21
CA LEU A 29 10.95 -0.85 -6.78
C LEU A 29 10.71 -1.95 -5.76
N GLY A 30 11.66 -2.22 -4.85
CA GLY A 30 11.49 -3.22 -3.80
C GLY A 30 10.39 -2.86 -2.79
N ALA A 31 10.28 -1.59 -2.41
CA ALA A 31 9.19 -1.13 -1.54
C ALA A 31 7.83 -1.19 -2.27
N ILE A 32 7.81 -0.82 -3.55
CA ILE A 32 6.61 -0.94 -4.39
C ILE A 32 6.18 -2.41 -4.52
N GLN A 33 7.12 -3.32 -4.77
CA GLN A 33 6.84 -4.76 -4.87
C GLN A 33 6.23 -5.28 -3.59
N LYS A 34 6.82 -4.96 -2.42
CA LYS A 34 6.30 -5.41 -1.12
C LYS A 34 4.86 -4.98 -0.91
N VAL A 35 4.54 -3.72 -1.21
CA VAL A 35 3.17 -3.19 -1.06
C VAL A 35 2.22 -3.90 -2.04
N ILE A 36 2.56 -4.00 -3.32
CA ILE A 36 1.68 -4.61 -4.32
C ILE A 36 1.46 -6.10 -4.02
N SER A 37 2.52 -6.86 -3.74
CA SER A 37 2.43 -8.27 -3.39
C SER A 37 1.54 -8.48 -2.18
N LYS A 38 1.64 -7.62 -1.17
CA LYS A 38 0.78 -7.70 0.00
C LYS A 38 -0.68 -7.40 -0.32
N ALA A 39 -0.95 -6.34 -1.10
CA ALA A 39 -2.30 -6.04 -1.54
C ALA A 39 -2.94 -7.19 -2.33
N GLN A 40 -2.15 -7.86 -3.19
CA GLN A 40 -2.58 -9.02 -3.96
C GLN A 40 -2.84 -10.25 -3.07
N ALA A 41 -1.96 -10.52 -2.09
CA ALA A 41 -2.11 -11.61 -1.14
C ALA A 41 -3.38 -11.47 -0.29
N GLU A 42 -3.72 -10.24 0.09
CA GLU A 42 -4.94 -9.89 0.84
C GLU A 42 -6.18 -9.76 -0.07
N GLY A 43 -6.05 -9.95 -1.39
CA GLY A 43 -7.15 -9.80 -2.34
C GLY A 43 -7.75 -8.38 -2.39
N LEU A 44 -6.98 -7.36 -2.01
CA LEU A 44 -7.48 -6.00 -1.87
C LEU A 44 -7.67 -5.34 -3.24
N SER A 45 -8.88 -4.80 -3.45
CA SER A 45 -9.20 -3.92 -4.57
C SER A 45 -9.11 -2.45 -4.15
N TRP A 46 -9.00 -1.55 -5.13
CA TRP A 46 -9.04 -0.11 -4.86
C TRP A 46 -10.32 0.31 -4.12
N VAL A 47 -11.47 -0.24 -4.51
CA VAL A 47 -12.79 0.04 -3.88
C VAL A 47 -12.80 -0.34 -2.40
N ALA A 48 -12.12 -1.42 -2.01
CA ALA A 48 -11.97 -1.78 -0.61
C ALA A 48 -11.07 -0.78 0.12
N ILE A 49 -9.91 -0.46 -0.46
CA ILE A 49 -8.90 0.44 0.13
C ILE A 49 -9.42 1.86 0.32
N GLU A 50 -10.21 2.37 -0.62
CA GLU A 50 -10.77 3.74 -0.55
C GLU A 50 -11.69 3.92 0.66
N LYS A 51 -12.42 2.87 1.05
CA LYS A 51 -13.28 2.86 2.24
C LYS A 51 -12.52 2.75 3.56
N LEU A 52 -11.22 2.38 3.51
CA LEU A 52 -10.40 2.27 4.71
C LEU A 52 -9.88 3.64 5.12
N ASN A 53 -9.91 3.89 6.42
CA ASN A 53 -9.18 5.01 7.00
C ASN A 53 -7.68 4.71 7.07
N ASP A 54 -6.89 5.75 7.34
CA ASP A 54 -5.43 5.65 7.36
C ASP A 54 -4.88 4.67 8.41
N GLN A 55 -5.58 4.48 9.55
CA GLN A 55 -5.18 3.52 10.58
C GLN A 55 -5.47 2.07 10.16
N GLN A 56 -6.63 1.81 9.55
CA GLN A 56 -6.99 0.48 9.05
C GLN A 56 -6.02 0.05 7.93
N LEU A 57 -5.71 0.97 7.02
CA LEU A 57 -4.74 0.73 5.97
C LEU A 57 -3.35 0.44 6.56
N ALA A 58 -2.94 1.19 7.59
CA ALA A 58 -1.68 0.94 8.29
C ALA A 58 -1.60 -0.48 8.85
N ARG A 59 -2.64 -0.93 9.56
CA ARG A 59 -2.69 -2.25 10.21
C ARG A 59 -2.61 -3.39 9.19
N LEU A 60 -3.28 -3.24 8.05
CA LEU A 60 -3.19 -4.23 6.97
C LEU A 60 -1.76 -4.35 6.45
N PHE A 61 -1.11 -3.23 6.11
CA PHE A 61 0.20 -3.26 5.46
C PHE A 61 1.38 -3.43 6.43
N TYR A 62 1.26 -2.94 7.65
CA TYR A 62 2.31 -2.92 8.67
C TYR A 62 1.80 -3.39 10.04
N PRO A 63 1.38 -4.68 10.17
CA PRO A 63 0.81 -5.21 11.41
C PRO A 63 1.82 -5.21 12.57
N ALA A 64 3.13 -5.35 12.27
CA ALA A 64 4.20 -5.36 13.26
C ALA A 64 4.75 -3.96 13.61
N SER A 65 4.28 -2.89 12.95
CA SER A 65 4.61 -1.52 13.34
C SER A 65 3.70 -0.97 14.44
N ASP A 66 2.85 -1.82 15.03
CA ASP A 66 2.25 -1.56 16.33
C ASP A 66 3.33 -1.71 17.42
N THR A 67 4.23 -0.73 17.51
CA THR A 67 5.22 -0.59 18.58
C THR A 67 4.57 -0.14 19.90
N ARG A 68 3.38 -0.64 20.21
CA ARG A 68 2.75 -0.46 21.51
C ARG A 68 2.28 -1.80 22.08
N VAL A 69 3.00 -2.17 23.14
CA VAL A 69 2.59 -3.04 24.24
C VAL A 69 2.72 -4.55 24.01
N LEU A 70 3.97 -5.03 24.01
CA LEU A 70 4.34 -6.13 24.90
C LEU A 70 5.07 -5.40 26.05
N GLY A 71 4.50 -5.24 27.24
CA GLY A 71 3.97 -6.31 28.08
C GLY A 71 5.12 -6.71 28.99
#